data_AF-A0A9N9RQM5-F1
#
_entry.id   AF-A0A9N9RQM5-F1
#
_cell.length_a   1.000
_cell.length_b   1.000
_cell.length_c   1.000
_cell.angle_alpha   90.00
_cell.angle_beta   90.00
_cell.angle_gamma   90.00
#
_symmetry.space_group_name_H-M   'P 1'
#
loop_
_entity.id
_entity.type
_entity.pdbx_description
1 polymer ?
#
loop_
_entity_poly.entity_id
_entity_poly.type
_entity_poly.pdbx_seq_one_letter_code
_entity_poly.pdbx_strand_id
1 'polypeptide(L)'
;MNSRTIITLTTLLLLWNIDLISCEEPSFECLAAYSKSRGLNEPEFNHVTYDSSQPQCVAALRQFTDKIRSDIIEKMSEISTDPSQTRCINAKFTSDDTFVNNIIKGEALASLGDKEKSEKLSAVESFAEEFITSAISSCLG
;
A
#
# COMPACT_ATOMS: atom_id res chain seq x y z
N MET A 1 9.43 56.29 7.37
CA MET A 1 9.17 55.63 6.07
C MET A 1 8.89 54.16 6.38
N ASN A 2 7.60 53.78 6.44
CA ASN A 2 7.19 52.42 6.78
C ASN A 2 6.77 51.71 5.49
N SER A 3 7.59 50.79 5.01
CA SER A 3 7.27 49.95 3.85
C SER A 3 6.39 48.80 4.32
N ARG A 4 5.11 48.83 3.96
CA ARG A 4 4.18 47.71 4.17
C ARG A 4 4.38 46.73 3.02
N THR A 5 4.99 45.59 3.31
CA THR A 5 5.03 44.43 2.41
C THR A 5 3.61 43.89 2.26
N ILE A 6 3.01 44.13 1.11
CA ILE A 6 1.78 43.45 0.68
C ILE A 6 2.21 42.06 0.25
N ILE A 7 2.05 41.06 1.11
CA ILE A 7 2.15 39.66 0.72
C ILE A 7 0.85 39.33 -0.01
N THR A 8 0.97 39.16 -1.33
CA THR A 8 -0.08 38.77 -2.25
C THR A 8 -0.71 37.45 -1.80
N LEU A 9 -2.00 37.51 -1.48
CA LEU A 9 -2.86 36.43 -1.01
C LEU A 9 -3.26 35.48 -2.16
N THR A 10 -2.31 35.11 -3.03
CA THR A 10 -2.56 34.27 -4.22
C THR A 10 -1.95 32.87 -4.13
N THR A 11 -1.17 32.58 -3.09
CA THR A 11 -0.62 31.23 -2.85
C THR A 11 -1.53 30.30 -2.05
N LEU A 12 -2.65 30.78 -1.48
CA LEU A 12 -3.56 29.93 -0.71
C LEU A 12 -4.56 29.10 -1.56
N LEU A 13 -4.71 29.40 -2.85
CA LEU A 13 -5.68 28.71 -3.72
C LEU A 13 -5.16 27.41 -4.36
N LEU A 14 -3.87 27.10 -4.23
CA LEU A 14 -3.28 25.86 -4.76
C LEU A 14 -3.34 24.68 -3.77
N LEU A 15 -3.71 24.92 -2.51
CA LEU A 15 -3.86 23.85 -1.50
C LEU A 15 -5.30 23.31 -1.41
N TRP A 16 -6.27 23.96 -2.04
CA TRP A 16 -7.69 23.60 -1.95
C TRP A 16 -8.21 22.69 -3.10
N ASN A 17 -7.31 22.07 -3.85
CA ASN A 17 -7.68 21.03 -4.83
C ASN A 17 -7.15 19.63 -4.46
N ILE A 18 -6.60 19.47 -3.25
CA ILE A 18 -6.11 18.16 -2.77
C ILE A 18 -7.17 17.44 -1.92
N ASP A 19 -8.16 18.16 -1.40
CA ASP A 19 -9.07 17.66 -0.35
C ASP A 19 -10.40 17.08 -0.85
N LEU A 20 -10.42 16.37 -1.98
CA LEU A 20 -11.59 15.56 -2.38
C LEU A 20 -11.22 14.42 -3.35
N ILE A 21 -9.99 13.89 -3.26
CA ILE A 21 -9.75 12.55 -3.78
C ILE A 21 -10.43 11.61 -2.78
N SER A 22 -11.69 11.31 -3.06
CA SER A 22 -12.44 10.20 -2.49
C SER A 22 -11.49 9.03 -2.26
N CYS A 23 -11.57 8.40 -1.08
CA CYS A 23 -10.92 7.13 -0.78
C CYS A 23 -11.51 6.04 -1.69
N GLU A 24 -11.25 6.11 -2.99
CA GLU A 24 -11.56 5.06 -3.93
C GLU A 24 -10.46 4.02 -3.78
N GLU A 25 -10.84 2.86 -3.24
CA GLU A 25 -10.05 1.64 -3.35
C GLU A 25 -9.58 1.48 -4.80
N PRO A 26 -8.31 1.14 -5.04
CA PRO A 26 -7.80 0.99 -6.39
C PRO A 26 -8.60 -0.06 -7.15
N SER A 27 -8.94 0.23 -8.41
CA SER A 27 -9.68 -0.72 -9.24
C SER A 27 -8.86 -2.00 -9.48
N PHE A 28 -9.54 -3.07 -9.88
CA PHE A 28 -8.90 -4.30 -10.31
C PHE A 28 -7.81 -4.03 -11.37
N GLU A 29 -8.11 -3.22 -12.38
CA GLU A 29 -7.18 -2.89 -13.47
C GLU A 29 -5.94 -2.17 -12.93
N CYS A 30 -6.10 -1.30 -11.95
CA CYS A 30 -5.00 -0.63 -11.26
C CYS A 30 -4.10 -1.61 -10.51
N LEU A 31 -4.69 -2.47 -9.69
CA LEU A 31 -3.98 -3.47 -8.89
C LEU A 31 -3.25 -4.49 -9.79
N ALA A 32 -3.92 -4.95 -10.86
CA ALA A 32 -3.37 -5.91 -11.81
C ALA A 32 -2.22 -5.31 -12.65
N ALA A 33 -2.39 -4.08 -13.16
CA ALA A 33 -1.34 -3.39 -13.90
C ALA A 33 -0.11 -3.09 -13.02
N TYR A 34 -0.34 -2.67 -11.77
CA TYR A 34 0.73 -2.45 -10.81
C TYR A 34 1.48 -3.76 -10.52
N SER A 35 0.78 -4.85 -10.23
CA SER A 35 1.39 -6.16 -9.97
C SER A 35 2.28 -6.61 -11.14
N LYS A 36 1.78 -6.48 -12.37
CA LYS A 36 2.53 -6.76 -13.60
C LYS A 36 3.80 -5.91 -13.73
N SER A 37 3.70 -4.61 -13.42
CA SER A 37 4.85 -3.68 -13.47
C SER A 37 5.97 -4.03 -12.46
N ARG A 38 5.63 -4.72 -11.36
CA ARG A 38 6.57 -5.20 -10.35
C ARG A 38 7.12 -6.60 -10.66
N GLY A 39 6.83 -7.15 -11.84
CA GLY A 39 7.25 -8.50 -12.23
C GLY A 39 6.42 -9.62 -11.59
N LEU A 40 5.32 -9.29 -10.90
CA LEU A 40 4.38 -10.24 -10.33
C LEU A 40 3.35 -10.66 -11.40
N ASN A 41 3.86 -11.25 -12.48
CA ASN A 41 3.06 -11.59 -13.65
C ASN A 41 2.20 -12.83 -13.37
N GLU A 42 0.88 -12.65 -13.34
CA GLU A 42 -0.10 -13.74 -13.32
C GLU A 42 -0.75 -13.86 -14.71
N PRO A 43 -0.99 -15.07 -15.23
CA PRO A 43 -1.69 -15.28 -16.50
C PRO A 43 -3.03 -14.54 -16.57
N GLU A 44 -3.71 -14.40 -15.45
CA GLU A 44 -4.98 -13.71 -15.27
C GLU A 44 -4.87 -12.20 -15.49
N PHE A 45 -3.68 -11.60 -15.40
CA PHE A 45 -3.47 -10.18 -15.69
C PHE A 45 -3.08 -9.92 -17.16
N ASN A 46 -2.90 -10.97 -17.98
CA ASN A 46 -2.40 -10.81 -19.35
C ASN A 46 -3.32 -9.98 -20.24
N HIS A 47 -4.62 -10.00 -19.98
CA HIS A 47 -5.61 -9.22 -20.72
C HIS A 47 -5.73 -7.77 -20.22
N VAL A 48 -5.08 -7.42 -19.10
CA VAL A 48 -5.06 -6.06 -18.57
C VAL A 48 -3.99 -5.25 -19.31
N THR A 49 -4.45 -4.32 -20.14
CA THR A 49 -3.60 -3.33 -20.86
C THR A 49 -3.61 -1.97 -20.18
N TYR A 50 -4.18 -1.88 -18.97
CA TYR A 50 -4.31 -0.65 -18.20
C TYR A 50 -2.94 -0.12 -17.77
N ASP A 51 -2.78 1.20 -17.78
CA ASP A 51 -1.56 1.89 -17.40
C ASP A 51 -1.60 2.28 -15.91
N SER A 52 -0.80 1.63 -15.08
CA SER A 52 -0.72 1.92 -13.64
C SER A 52 -0.10 3.29 -13.33
N SER A 53 0.48 3.98 -14.33
CA SER A 53 1.05 5.33 -14.16
C SER A 53 0.03 6.46 -14.31
N GLN A 54 -1.23 6.13 -14.64
CA GLN A 54 -2.31 7.11 -14.69
C GLN A 54 -2.48 7.80 -13.31
N PRO A 55 -2.67 9.14 -13.25
CA PRO A 55 -2.65 9.88 -11.99
C PRO A 55 -3.63 9.38 -10.92
N GLN A 56 -4.84 9.00 -11.33
CA GLN A 56 -5.85 8.43 -10.45
C GLN A 56 -5.42 7.08 -9.86
N CYS A 57 -4.75 6.26 -10.67
CA CYS A 57 -4.25 4.95 -10.28
C CYS A 57 -3.08 5.09 -9.31
N VAL A 58 -2.15 6.00 -9.62
CA VAL A 58 -1.00 6.32 -8.74
C VAL A 58 -1.50 6.84 -7.39
N ALA A 59 -2.50 7.72 -7.38
CA ALA A 59 -3.07 8.25 -6.14
C ALA A 59 -3.74 7.14 -5.32
N ALA A 60 -4.59 6.32 -5.95
CA ALA A 60 -5.28 5.21 -5.27
C ALA A 60 -4.29 4.15 -4.75
N LEU A 61 -3.31 3.74 -5.56
CA LEU A 61 -2.27 2.78 -5.15
C LEU A 61 -1.38 3.31 -4.03
N ARG A 62 -1.08 4.61 -4.03
CA ARG A 62 -0.34 5.26 -2.93
C ARG A 62 -1.14 5.21 -1.64
N GLN A 63 -2.40 5.65 -1.68
CA GLN A 63 -3.29 5.60 -0.50
C GLN A 63 -3.46 4.17 0.01
N PHE A 64 -3.66 3.21 -0.90
CA PHE A 64 -3.79 1.80 -0.57
C PHE A 64 -2.54 1.23 0.08
N THR A 65 -1.36 1.54 -0.46
CA THR A 65 -0.07 1.16 0.12
C THR A 65 0.12 1.76 1.52
N ASP A 66 -0.23 3.03 1.70
CA ASP A 66 -0.13 3.71 2.98
C ASP A 66 -1.11 3.10 4.01
N LYS A 67 -2.33 2.74 3.57
CA LYS A 67 -3.31 2.01 4.39
C LYS A 67 -2.79 0.64 4.81
N ILE A 68 -2.31 -0.19 3.88
CA ILE A 68 -1.72 -1.51 4.20
C ILE A 68 -0.64 -1.37 5.27
N ARG A 69 0.28 -0.41 5.11
CA ARG A 69 1.34 -0.17 6.08
C ARG A 69 0.80 0.27 7.44
N SER A 70 -0.22 1.13 7.47
CA SER A 70 -0.87 1.54 8.70
C SER A 70 -1.53 0.35 9.41
N ASP A 71 -2.28 -0.48 8.69
CA ASP A 71 -2.97 -1.65 9.24
C ASP A 71 -1.97 -2.65 9.83
N ILE A 72 -0.83 -2.87 9.16
CA ILE A 72 0.26 -3.71 9.68
C ILE A 72 0.80 -3.11 10.99
N ILE A 73 1.13 -1.82 11.01
CA ILE A 73 1.68 -1.15 12.21
C ILE A 73 0.69 -1.26 13.38
N GLU A 74 -0.59 -1.03 13.13
CA GLU A 74 -1.64 -1.18 14.14
C GLU A 74 -1.67 -2.61 14.67
N LYS A 75 -1.71 -3.62 13.80
CA LYS A 75 -1.68 -5.03 14.20
C LYS A 75 -0.41 -5.41 14.96
N MET A 76 0.74 -4.86 14.58
CA MET A 76 2.00 -5.06 15.30
C MET A 76 1.96 -4.44 16.71
N SER A 77 1.29 -3.31 16.87
CA SER A 77 1.13 -2.66 18.17
C SER A 77 0.19 -3.42 19.12
N GLU A 78 -0.73 -4.23 18.58
CA GLU A 78 -1.60 -5.13 19.37
C GLU A 78 -0.82 -6.33 19.95
N ILE A 79 0.21 -6.80 19.24
CA ILE A 79 0.95 -8.03 19.60
C ILE A 79 2.26 -7.80 20.34
N SER A 80 2.86 -6.60 20.22
CA SER A 80 4.14 -6.26 20.88
C SER A 80 3.99 -5.02 21.74
N THR A 81 4.34 -5.15 23.03
CA THR A 81 4.33 -4.03 24.00
C THR A 81 5.71 -3.37 24.19
N ASP A 82 6.79 -3.92 23.61
CA ASP A 82 8.13 -3.36 23.71
C ASP A 82 8.41 -2.32 22.60
N PRO A 83 8.67 -1.04 22.95
CA PRO A 83 8.95 0.02 21.98
C PRO A 83 10.19 -0.20 21.09
N SER A 84 11.14 -1.06 21.50
CA SER A 84 12.31 -1.42 20.69
C SER A 84 11.96 -2.43 19.60
N GLN A 85 11.13 -3.42 19.94
CA GLN A 85 10.62 -4.45 19.02
C GLN A 85 9.70 -3.81 17.99
N THR A 86 8.76 -2.96 18.41
CA THR A 86 7.88 -2.20 17.50
C THR A 86 8.70 -1.37 16.50
N ARG A 87 9.79 -0.71 16.94
CA ARG A 87 10.67 0.05 16.04
C ARG A 87 11.42 -0.83 15.04
N CYS A 88 11.95 -1.97 15.49
CA CYS A 88 12.63 -2.94 14.63
C CYS A 88 11.68 -3.52 13.57
N ILE A 89 10.48 -3.92 13.98
CA ILE A 89 9.44 -4.47 13.12
C ILE A 89 8.99 -3.42 12.09
N ASN A 90 8.68 -2.19 12.53
CA ASN A 90 8.28 -1.11 11.63
C ASN A 90 9.36 -0.81 10.58
N ALA A 91 10.64 -0.86 10.94
CA ALA A 91 11.72 -0.66 10.00
C ALA A 91 11.74 -1.74 8.90
N LYS A 92 11.45 -3.00 9.25
CA LYS A 92 11.35 -4.10 8.27
C LYS A 92 10.20 -3.89 7.29
N PHE A 93 9.00 -3.56 7.79
CA PHE A 93 7.80 -3.34 6.97
C PHE A 93 7.81 -2.07 6.13
N THR A 94 8.56 -1.04 6.55
CA THR A 94 8.73 0.19 5.76
C THR A 94 9.88 0.11 4.76
N SER A 95 10.79 -0.86 4.90
CA SER A 95 11.96 -1.01 4.02
C SER A 95 11.77 -1.98 2.86
N ASP A 96 10.87 -2.97 3.00
CA ASP A 96 10.68 -4.02 1.98
C ASP A 96 9.28 -3.94 1.37
N ASP A 97 9.21 -3.51 0.11
CA ASP A 97 7.97 -3.44 -0.66
C ASP A 97 7.46 -4.84 -1.07
N THR A 98 8.24 -5.92 -0.90
CA THR A 98 7.85 -7.28 -1.29
C THR A 98 6.56 -7.72 -0.62
N PHE A 99 6.42 -7.47 0.68
CA PHE A 99 5.23 -7.81 1.44
C PHE A 99 3.99 -7.06 0.92
N VAL A 100 4.11 -5.73 0.80
CA VAL A 100 3.03 -4.87 0.30
C VAL A 100 2.64 -5.25 -1.13
N ASN A 101 3.62 -5.53 -1.99
CA ASN A 101 3.37 -5.94 -3.38
C ASN A 101 2.63 -7.29 -3.45
N ASN A 102 2.91 -8.22 -2.54
CA ASN A 102 2.17 -9.49 -2.45
C ASN A 102 0.73 -9.28 -2.00
N ILE A 103 0.46 -8.37 -1.06
CA ILE A 103 -0.91 -8.00 -0.67
C ILE A 103 -1.64 -7.39 -1.87
N ILE A 104 -1.03 -6.42 -2.57
CA ILE A 104 -1.62 -5.80 -3.77
C ILE A 104 -1.93 -6.86 -4.85
N LYS A 105 -1.05 -7.85 -5.04
CA LYS A 105 -1.31 -9.00 -5.91
C LYS A 105 -2.50 -9.83 -5.43
N GLY A 106 -2.55 -10.16 -4.14
CA GLY A 106 -3.66 -10.91 -3.54
C GLY A 106 -5.00 -10.20 -3.76
N GLU A 107 -5.05 -8.90 -3.55
CA GLU A 107 -6.25 -8.07 -3.74
C GLU A 107 -6.69 -7.98 -5.21
N ALA A 108 -5.71 -7.88 -6.14
CA ALA A 108 -5.98 -7.98 -7.57
C ALA A 108 -6.62 -9.33 -7.93
N LEU A 109 -6.17 -10.42 -7.31
CA LEU A 109 -6.72 -11.76 -7.52
C LEU A 109 -8.12 -11.90 -6.89
N ALA A 110 -8.34 -11.41 -5.66
CA ALA A 110 -9.65 -11.46 -4.98
C ALA A 110 -10.73 -10.78 -5.80
N SER A 111 -10.40 -9.63 -6.39
CA SER A 111 -11.31 -8.83 -7.22
C SER A 111 -11.85 -9.57 -8.45
N LEU A 112 -11.25 -10.69 -8.84
CA LEU A 112 -11.70 -11.53 -9.96
C LEU A 112 -12.73 -12.61 -9.56
N GLY A 113 -13.08 -12.76 -8.28
CA GLY A 113 -14.19 -13.60 -7.83
C GLY A 113 -14.05 -15.11 -8.05
N ASP A 114 -12.82 -15.65 -7.97
CA ASP A 114 -12.50 -17.06 -8.29
C ASP A 114 -12.06 -17.86 -7.04
N LYS A 115 -12.51 -19.12 -6.92
CA LYS A 115 -12.14 -20.02 -5.82
C LYS A 115 -10.67 -20.42 -5.84
N GLU A 116 -10.07 -20.63 -7.02
CA GLU A 116 -8.62 -20.90 -7.12
C GLU A 116 -7.81 -19.69 -6.61
N LYS A 117 -8.37 -18.50 -6.74
CA LYS A 117 -7.76 -17.27 -6.21
C LYS A 117 -7.91 -17.15 -4.70
N SER A 118 -8.96 -17.69 -4.10
CA SER A 118 -9.06 -17.80 -2.63
C SER A 118 -7.90 -18.62 -2.06
N GLU A 119 -7.46 -19.67 -2.76
CA GLU A 119 -6.28 -20.45 -2.36
C GLU A 119 -4.98 -19.66 -2.56
N LYS A 120 -4.85 -18.90 -3.66
CA LYS A 120 -3.73 -17.96 -3.86
C LYS A 120 -3.68 -16.85 -2.81
N LEU A 121 -4.83 -16.30 -2.40
CA LEU A 121 -4.93 -15.30 -1.32
C LEU A 121 -4.54 -15.89 0.02
N SER A 122 -5.04 -17.08 0.35
CA SER A 122 -4.65 -17.77 1.58
C SER A 122 -3.14 -18.00 1.63
N ALA A 123 -2.49 -18.30 0.50
CA ALA A 123 -1.03 -18.37 0.42
C ALA A 123 -0.33 -17.02 0.62
N VAL A 124 -0.91 -15.91 0.15
CA VAL A 124 -0.41 -14.54 0.40
C VAL A 124 -0.57 -14.17 1.87
N GLU A 125 -1.70 -14.50 2.49
CA GLU A 125 -1.96 -14.29 3.91
C GLU A 125 -1.01 -15.13 4.78
N SER A 126 -0.77 -16.39 4.44
CA SER A 126 0.21 -17.25 5.13
C SER A 126 1.64 -16.73 4.94
N PHE A 127 2.02 -16.29 3.72
CA PHE A 127 3.31 -15.63 3.52
C PHE A 127 3.43 -14.37 4.38
N ALA A 128 2.34 -13.61 4.47
CA ALA A 128 2.31 -12.41 5.27
C ALA A 128 2.50 -12.74 6.76
N GLU A 129 1.79 -13.74 7.27
CA GLU A 129 1.93 -14.24 8.64
C GLU A 129 3.34 -14.78 8.92
N GLU A 130 3.93 -15.55 8.01
CA GLU A 130 5.30 -16.06 8.11
C GLU A 130 6.33 -14.93 8.13
N PHE A 131 6.19 -13.93 7.25
CA PHE A 131 7.07 -12.77 7.20
C PHE A 131 6.95 -11.91 8.47
N ILE A 132 5.73 -11.68 8.96
CA ILE A 132 5.44 -11.03 10.24
C ILE A 132 6.13 -11.79 11.39
N THR A 133 5.91 -13.10 11.46
CA THR A 133 6.46 -13.95 12.52
C THR A 133 7.98 -13.98 12.47
N SER A 134 8.56 -14.00 11.28
CA SER A 134 10.00 -13.91 11.07
C SER A 134 10.56 -12.56 11.51
N ALA A 135 9.90 -11.46 11.14
CA ALA A 135 10.28 -10.11 11.55
C ALA A 135 10.24 -9.97 13.08
N ILE A 136 9.14 -10.42 13.72
CA ILE A 136 9.01 -10.49 15.18
C ILE A 136 10.14 -11.32 15.77
N SER A 137 10.32 -12.57 15.35
CA SER A 137 11.35 -13.46 15.87
C SER A 137 12.76 -12.87 15.75
N SER A 138 13.05 -12.15 14.66
CA SER A 138 14.33 -11.48 14.45
C SER A 138 14.53 -10.22 15.30
N CYS A 139 13.44 -9.59 15.75
CA CYS A 139 13.45 -8.41 16.62
C CYS A 139 13.35 -8.78 18.12
N LEU A 140 12.89 -9.99 18.44
CA LEU A 140 12.83 -10.57 19.78
C LEU A 140 14.11 -11.32 20.19
N GLY A 141 14.93 -11.71 19.21
CA GLY A 141 16.14 -12.53 19.38
C GLY A 141 17.42 -11.74 19.62
#